data_AF-A0A0K8TAT9-F1
#
_entry.id   AF-A0A0K8TAT9-F1
#
_cell.length_a   1.000
_cell.length_b   1.000
_cell.length_c   1.000
_cell.angle_alpha   90.00
_cell.angle_beta   90.00
_cell.angle_gamma   90.00
#
_symmetry.space_group_name_H-M   'P 1'
#
loop_
_entity.id
_entity.type
_entity.pdbx_description
1 polymer ?
#
loop_
_entity_poly.entity_id
_entity_poly.type
_entity_poly.pdbx_seq_one_letter_code
_entity_poly.pdbx_strand_id
1 'polypeptide(L)'
;MPIDVKVNPLNRQANEFIMTVGNHRARVVCKNKKDGKQRASQAILQELHPYINSWGSLLRLYGNRSMRNVKERKHEEQEITMLQSKASLNSPNYAILKKLKSEMMKLHEEMSKRKPIGVFIPPSDVPLPSSGTQLNKVDL
;
A
#
# COMPACT_ATOMS: atom_id res chain seq x y z
N MET A 1 0.19 -11.03 14.73
CA MET A 1 0.03 -10.66 16.17
C MET A 1 -1.43 -10.83 16.55
N PRO A 2 -1.74 -11.49 17.67
CA PRO A 2 -3.11 -11.59 18.16
C PRO A 2 -3.59 -10.21 18.64
N ILE A 3 -4.86 -9.91 18.36
CA ILE A 3 -5.55 -8.70 18.81
C ILE A 3 -6.62 -9.15 19.79
N ASP A 4 -6.45 -8.78 21.06
CA ASP A 4 -7.42 -9.10 22.11
C ASP A 4 -8.31 -7.90 22.40
N VAL A 5 -9.62 -8.11 22.30
CA VAL A 5 -10.64 -7.08 22.53
C VAL A 5 -11.55 -7.52 23.66
N LYS A 6 -11.68 -6.68 24.68
CA LYS A 6 -12.62 -6.87 25.80
C LYS A 6 -13.54 -5.66 25.90
N VAL A 7 -14.82 -5.89 26.17
CA VAL A 7 -15.81 -4.83 26.36
C VAL A 7 -16.49 -5.06 27.70
N ASN A 8 -16.36 -4.10 28.60
CA ASN A 8 -16.99 -4.14 29.91
C ASN A 8 -18.14 -3.12 29.94
N PRO A 9 -19.37 -3.51 30.32
CA PRO A 9 -20.43 -2.55 30.54
C PRO A 9 -20.09 -1.68 31.76
N LEU A 10 -20.12 -0.36 31.60
CA LEU A 10 -19.85 0.57 32.71
C LEU A 10 -21.16 1.08 33.30
N ASN A 11 -22.05 1.60 32.46
CA ASN A 11 -23.39 2.02 32.84
C ASN A 11 -24.37 1.77 31.68
N ARG A 12 -25.65 2.09 31.88
CA ARG A 12 -26.70 1.86 30.88
C ARG A 12 -26.43 2.54 29.52
N GLN A 13 -25.60 3.59 29.46
CA GLN A 13 -25.36 4.38 28.25
C GLN A 13 -23.92 4.31 27.72
N ALA A 14 -23.00 3.66 28.43
CA ALA A 14 -21.57 3.65 28.10
C ALA A 14 -20.91 2.33 28.48
N ASN A 15 -20.00 1.90 27.62
CA ASN A 15 -19.19 0.71 27.76
C ASN A 15 -17.70 1.09 27.75
N GLU A 16 -16.90 0.41 28.57
CA GLU A 16 -15.45 0.46 28.50
C GLU A 16 -14.96 -0.54 27.45
N PHE A 17 -14.17 -0.06 26.49
CA PHE A 17 -13.57 -0.86 25.42
C PHE A 17 -12.06 -0.95 25.65
N ILE A 18 -11.56 -2.17 25.81
CA ILE A 18 -10.14 -2.47 26.04
C ILE A 18 -9.61 -3.21 24.82
N MET A 19 -8.59 -2.67 24.18
CA MET A 19 -7.91 -3.28 23.05
C MET A 19 -6.44 -3.48 23.36
N THR A 20 -5.95 -4.70 23.15
CA THR A 20 -4.54 -5.07 23.36
C THR A 20 -3.97 -5.58 22.05
N VAL A 21 -2.87 -4.99 21.61
CA VAL A 21 -2.16 -5.32 20.36
C VAL A 21 -0.68 -5.45 20.68
N GLY A 22 -0.19 -6.69 20.81
CA GLY A 22 1.19 -6.94 21.25
C GLY A 22 1.48 -6.29 22.60
N ASN A 23 2.39 -5.31 22.63
CA ASN A 23 2.80 -4.58 23.83
C ASN A 23 1.92 -3.36 24.14
N HIS A 24 1.06 -2.93 23.21
CA HIS A 24 0.25 -1.72 23.37
C HIS A 24 -1.16 -2.05 23.85
N ARG A 25 -1.64 -1.27 24.83
CA ARG A 25 -2.97 -1.46 25.43
C ARG A 25 -3.70 -0.13 25.57
N ALA A 26 -4.85 -0.02 24.94
CA ALA A 26 -5.73 1.15 25.04
C ALA A 26 -7.05 0.82 25.76
N ARG A 27 -7.53 1.74 26.60
CA ARG A 27 -8.86 1.70 27.23
C ARG A 27 -9.63 2.95 26.85
N VAL A 28 -10.84 2.78 26.33
CA VAL A 28 -11.68 3.89 25.86
C VAL A 28 -13.12 3.71 26.30
N VAL A 29 -13.74 4.76 26.83
CA VAL A 29 -15.18 4.77 27.11
C VAL A 29 -15.93 5.15 25.84
N CYS A 30 -16.89 4.32 25.43
CA CYS A 30 -17.64 4.49 24.19
C CYS A 30 -19.09 4.05 24.35
N LYS A 31 -20.00 4.67 23.58
CA LYS A 31 -21.41 4.24 23.52
C LYS A 31 -21.56 3.01 22.63
N ASN A 32 -20.84 3.00 21.50
CA ASN A 32 -20.97 2.00 20.44
C ASN A 32 -19.68 1.19 20.28
N LYS A 33 -19.80 -0.13 20.05
CA LYS A 33 -18.65 -1.02 19.81
C LYS A 33 -17.78 -0.58 18.63
N LYS A 34 -18.39 -0.11 17.53
CA LYS A 34 -17.68 0.39 16.35
C LYS A 34 -16.80 1.58 16.70
N ASP A 35 -17.35 2.54 17.44
CA ASP A 35 -16.66 3.75 17.85
C ASP A 35 -15.54 3.45 18.87
N GLY A 36 -15.80 2.53 19.81
CA GLY A 36 -14.80 2.01 20.74
C GLY A 36 -13.60 1.40 20.03
N LYS A 37 -13.85 0.53 19.03
CA LYS A 37 -12.78 -0.05 18.21
C LYS A 37 -11.95 1.03 17.52
N GLN A 38 -12.62 1.99 16.88
CA GLN A 38 -11.92 3.08 16.17
C GLN A 38 -11.05 3.89 17.13
N ARG A 39 -11.64 4.44 18.20
CA ARG A 39 -10.90 5.26 19.16
C ARG A 39 -9.76 4.52 19.85
N ALA A 40 -9.95 3.25 20.20
CA ALA A 40 -8.87 2.41 20.74
C ALA A 40 -7.75 2.20 19.71
N SER A 41 -8.10 2.01 18.44
CA SER A 41 -7.12 1.87 17.36
C SER A 41 -6.35 3.17 17.12
N GLN A 42 -7.03 4.31 17.18
CA GLN A 42 -6.40 5.62 17.08
C GLN A 42 -5.44 5.89 18.24
N ALA A 43 -5.81 5.54 19.47
CA ALA A 43 -4.95 5.68 20.64
C ALA A 43 -3.66 4.85 20.52
N ILE A 44 -3.78 3.59 20.08
CA ILE A 44 -2.60 2.73 19.85
C ILE A 44 -1.74 3.29 18.71
N LEU A 45 -2.33 3.78 17.63
CA LEU A 45 -1.57 4.41 16.54
C LEU A 45 -0.81 5.66 16.99
N GLN A 46 -1.39 6.44 17.91
CA GLN A 46 -0.70 7.59 18.50
C GLN A 46 0.50 7.17 19.36
N GLU A 47 0.37 6.08 20.11
CA GLU A 47 1.45 5.51 20.92
C GLU A 47 2.60 4.97 20.05
N LEU A 48 2.27 4.38 18.89
CA LEU A 48 3.24 3.92 17.91
C LEU A 48 3.98 5.07 17.20
N HIS A 49 3.32 6.20 17.00
CA HIS A 49 3.87 7.36 16.28
C HIS A 49 3.67 8.67 17.05
N PRO A 50 4.40 8.86 18.17
CA PRO A 50 4.22 10.03 19.02
C PRO A 50 4.56 11.36 18.33
N TYR A 51 5.36 11.32 17.27
CA TYR A 51 5.77 12.49 16.47
C TYR A 51 4.75 12.87 15.38
N ILE A 52 3.73 12.04 15.13
CA ILE A 52 2.70 12.32 14.13
C ILE A 52 1.52 13.00 14.80
N ASN A 53 1.39 14.30 14.56
CA ASN A 53 0.33 15.13 15.14
C ASN A 53 -0.84 15.41 14.17
N SER A 54 -0.72 14.98 12.90
CA SER A 54 -1.75 15.21 11.88
C SER A 54 -2.27 13.91 11.28
N TRP A 55 -3.60 13.84 11.14
CA TRP A 55 -4.27 12.76 10.43
C TRP A 55 -3.79 12.64 8.98
N GLY A 56 -3.43 13.76 8.34
CA GLY A 56 -2.93 13.78 6.97
C GLY A 56 -1.61 13.01 6.80
N SER A 57 -0.67 13.16 7.73
CA SER A 57 0.60 12.41 7.72
C SER A 57 0.36 10.92 7.95
N LEU A 58 -0.51 10.57 8.90
CA LEU A 58 -0.85 9.17 9.20
C LEU A 58 -1.55 8.49 8.01
N LEU A 59 -2.47 9.21 7.33
CA LEU A 59 -3.12 8.75 6.10
C LEU A 59 -2.15 8.64 4.92
N ARG A 60 -1.03 9.34 4.90
CA ARG A 60 -0.01 9.14 3.85
C ARG A 60 0.86 7.91 4.14
N LEU A 61 1.12 7.62 5.41
CA LEU A 61 1.93 6.50 5.86
C LEU A 61 1.16 5.16 5.76
N TYR A 62 -0.06 5.13 6.28
CA TYR A 62 -0.92 3.95 6.36
C TYR A 62 -2.07 3.96 5.38
N GLY A 63 -2.45 5.14 4.87
CA GLY A 63 -3.50 5.21 3.87
C GLY A 63 -3.04 4.54 2.59
N ASN A 64 -3.99 3.83 2.03
CA ASN A 64 -3.70 2.90 0.96
C ASN A 64 -3.46 3.70 -0.32
N ARG A 65 -2.24 3.69 -0.86
CA ARG A 65 -2.01 4.16 -2.25
C ARG A 65 -2.94 3.41 -3.22
N SER A 66 -3.31 2.16 -2.89
CA SER A 66 -4.19 1.35 -3.74
C SER A 66 -5.67 1.74 -3.73
N MET A 67 -6.19 2.44 -2.72
CA MET A 67 -7.59 2.91 -2.75
C MET A 67 -7.79 4.02 -3.80
N ARG A 68 -6.72 4.81 -4.05
CA ARG A 68 -6.63 5.71 -5.19
C ARG A 68 -6.59 4.89 -6.48
N ASN A 69 -5.73 3.87 -6.54
CA ASN A 69 -5.61 2.98 -7.69
C ASN A 69 -6.90 2.22 -8.02
N VAL A 70 -7.78 1.84 -7.07
CA VAL A 70 -9.01 1.08 -7.42
C VAL A 70 -10.04 1.99 -8.11
N LYS A 71 -10.24 3.22 -7.63
CA LYS A 71 -11.12 4.18 -8.31
C LYS A 71 -10.54 4.62 -9.65
N GLU A 72 -9.23 4.87 -9.69
CA GLU A 72 -8.50 5.29 -10.87
C GLU A 72 -8.49 4.18 -11.92
N ARG A 73 -8.18 2.94 -11.54
CA ARG A 73 -8.26 1.74 -12.39
C ARG A 73 -9.67 1.48 -12.89
N LYS A 74 -10.70 1.65 -12.05
CA LYS A 74 -12.10 1.51 -12.50
C LYS A 74 -12.49 2.58 -13.52
N HIS A 75 -11.99 3.81 -13.36
CA HIS A 75 -12.20 4.88 -14.33
C HIS A 75 -11.45 4.59 -15.65
N GLU A 76 -10.22 4.09 -15.57
CA GLU A 76 -9.44 3.65 -16.74
C GLU A 76 -10.12 2.50 -17.48
N GLU A 77 -10.64 1.49 -16.77
CA GLU A 77 -11.41 0.40 -17.34
C GLU A 77 -12.66 0.91 -18.07
N GLN A 78 -13.40 1.85 -17.47
CA GLN A 78 -14.57 2.48 -18.09
C GLN A 78 -14.20 3.28 -19.34
N GLU A 79 -13.09 4.03 -19.32
CA GLU A 79 -12.59 4.75 -20.50
C GLU A 79 -12.32 3.78 -21.66
N ILE A 80 -11.73 2.61 -21.40
CA ILE A 80 -11.45 1.61 -22.44
C ILE A 80 -12.75 1.08 -23.05
N THR A 81 -13.75 0.76 -22.23
CA THR A 81 -15.06 0.31 -22.73
C THR A 81 -15.76 1.38 -23.57
N MET A 82 -15.67 2.65 -23.17
CA MET A 82 -16.19 3.78 -23.95
C MET A 82 -15.42 4.00 -25.27
N LEU A 83 -14.12 3.73 -25.29
CA LEU A 83 -13.35 3.81 -26.53
C LEU A 83 -13.69 2.66 -27.48
N GLN A 84 -14.01 1.47 -26.95
CA GLN A 84 -14.50 0.34 -27.75
C GLN A 84 -15.84 0.65 -28.43
N SER A 85 -16.77 1.32 -27.74
CA SER A 85 -18.06 1.69 -28.33
C SER A 85 -17.98 2.78 -29.42
N LYS A 86 -16.88 3.54 -29.47
CA LYS A 86 -16.62 4.54 -30.52
C LYS A 86 -16.02 3.96 -31.81
N ALA A 87 -15.70 2.66 -31.84
CA ALA A 87 -15.21 2.02 -33.04
C ALA A 87 -16.33 1.90 -34.08
N SER A 88 -16.07 2.30 -35.32
CA SER A 88 -16.98 1.99 -36.42
C SER A 88 -16.90 0.49 -36.75
N LEU A 89 -18.03 -0.11 -37.16
CA LEU A 89 -18.00 -1.47 -37.70
C LEU A 89 -17.01 -1.53 -38.87
N ASN A 90 -16.14 -2.54 -38.88
CA ASN A 90 -15.10 -2.79 -39.90
C ASN A 90 -13.95 -1.77 -40.03
N SER A 91 -13.68 -0.94 -39.01
CA SER A 91 -12.41 -0.18 -38.97
C SER A 91 -11.61 -0.43 -37.69
N PRO A 92 -10.26 -0.34 -37.75
CA PRO A 92 -9.43 -0.42 -36.54
C PRO A 92 -9.78 0.69 -35.55
N ASN A 93 -9.77 0.37 -34.25
CA ASN A 93 -10.02 1.35 -33.21
C ASN A 93 -8.80 2.26 -32.97
N TYR A 94 -8.68 3.30 -33.78
CA TYR A 94 -7.60 4.29 -33.68
C TYR A 94 -7.55 5.01 -32.32
N ALA A 95 -8.68 5.12 -31.61
CA ALA A 95 -8.75 5.79 -30.33
C ALA A 95 -8.06 4.97 -29.21
N ILE A 96 -8.27 3.65 -29.21
CA ILE A 96 -7.56 2.72 -28.32
C ILE A 96 -6.07 2.68 -28.65
N LEU A 97 -5.71 2.61 -29.93
CA LEU A 97 -4.31 2.59 -30.36
C LEU A 97 -3.56 3.87 -29.95
N LYS A 98 -4.21 5.04 -30.05
CA LYS A 98 -3.64 6.31 -29.61
C LYS A 98 -3.44 6.36 -28.09
N LYS A 99 -4.42 5.88 -27.31
CA LYS A 99 -4.31 5.78 -25.83
C LYS A 99 -3.18 4.82 -25.44
N LEU A 100 -3.08 3.66 -26.10
CA LEU A 100 -2.00 2.70 -25.87
C LEU A 100 -0.63 3.34 -26.14
N LYS A 101 -0.47 4.04 -27.27
CA LYS A 101 0.77 4.75 -27.61
C LYS A 101 1.15 5.76 -26.52
N SER A 102 0.19 6.55 -26.02
CA SER A 102 0.47 7.53 -24.97
C SER A 102 0.88 6.88 -23.65
N GLU A 103 0.23 5.79 -23.24
CA GLU A 103 0.59 5.07 -22.00
C GLU A 103 1.94 4.37 -22.12
N MET A 104 2.26 3.79 -23.28
CA MET A 104 3.58 3.19 -23.55
C MET A 104 4.71 4.24 -23.48
N MET A 105 4.49 5.46 -23.98
CA MET A 105 5.50 6.52 -23.86
C MET A 105 5.70 6.97 -22.41
N LYS A 106 4.63 7.11 -21.61
CA LYS A 106 4.76 7.38 -20.17
C LYS A 106 5.54 6.29 -19.44
N LEU A 107 5.22 5.02 -19.71
CA LEU A 107 5.91 3.88 -19.12
C LEU A 107 7.39 3.86 -19.50
N HIS A 108 7.72 4.18 -20.75
CA HIS A 108 9.10 4.31 -21.20
C HIS A 108 9.87 5.40 -20.43
N GLU A 109 9.27 6.58 -20.24
CA GLU A 109 9.89 7.64 -19.44
C GLU A 109 10.11 7.22 -17.98
N GLU A 110 9.13 6.52 -17.38
CA GLU A 110 9.27 6.00 -16.01
C GLU A 110 10.39 4.97 -15.91
N MET A 111 10.47 4.04 -16.86
CA MET A 111 11.54 3.04 -16.92
C MET A 111 12.91 3.68 -17.14
N SER A 112 12.99 4.71 -18.00
CA SER A 112 14.24 5.46 -18.23
C SER A 112 14.71 6.22 -16.98
N LYS A 113 13.78 6.72 -16.16
CA LYS A 113 14.08 7.39 -14.88
C LYS A 113 14.54 6.40 -13.80
N ARG A 114 14.23 5.10 -13.91
CA ARG A 114 14.72 4.08 -12.99
C ARG A 114 16.19 3.80 -13.30
N LYS A 115 17.09 4.37 -12.50
CA LYS A 115 18.50 3.98 -12.53
C LYS A 115 18.63 2.56 -11.96
N PRO A 116 19.41 1.67 -12.57
CA PRO A 116 19.78 0.42 -11.91
C PRO A 116 20.49 0.78 -10.60
N ILE A 117 20.07 0.16 -9.50
CA ILE A 117 20.85 0.16 -8.26
C ILE A 117 22.17 -0.52 -8.64
N GLY A 118 23.28 0.23 -8.50
CA GLY A 118 24.60 0.00 -9.09
C GLY A 118 25.01 -1.44 -9.40
N VAL A 119 25.80 -1.60 -10.47
CA VAL A 119 26.60 -2.82 -10.67
C VAL A 119 27.51 -2.95 -9.46
N PHE A 120 27.37 -4.04 -8.70
CA PHE A 120 28.29 -4.37 -7.63
C PHE A 120 29.69 -4.54 -8.23
N ILE A 121 30.56 -3.58 -7.98
CA ILE A 121 31.98 -3.67 -8.32
C ILE A 121 32.66 -4.21 -7.07
N PRO A 122 33.11 -5.48 -7.09
CA PRO A 122 33.80 -6.04 -5.95
C PRO A 122 35.19 -5.39 -5.77
N PRO A 123 35.68 -5.31 -4.52
CA PRO A 123 37.06 -4.92 -4.25
C PRO A 123 38.04 -5.92 -4.88
N SER A 124 39.19 -5.41 -5.34
CA SER A 124 40.23 -6.11 -6.13
C SER A 124 40.73 -7.42 -5.50
N ASP A 125 40.59 -7.54 -4.18
CA ASP A 125 41.20 -8.60 -3.39
C ASP A 125 40.27 -9.81 -3.17
N VAL A 126 39.05 -9.78 -3.74
CA VAL A 126 38.07 -10.87 -3.60
C VAL A 126 37.86 -11.56 -4.95
N PRO A 127 38.35 -12.80 -5.15
CA PRO A 127 38.05 -13.55 -6.36
C PRO A 127 36.58 -13.98 -6.34
N LEU A 128 35.77 -13.39 -7.23
CA LEU A 128 34.39 -13.84 -7.43
C LEU A 128 34.32 -14.95 -8.47
N PRO A 129 33.40 -15.91 -8.29
CA PRO A 129 33.13 -16.92 -9.30
C PRO A 129 32.57 -16.25 -10.57
N SER A 130 33.18 -16.54 -11.71
CA SER A 130 32.84 -15.98 -13.03
C SER A 130 31.42 -16.34 -13.52
N SER A 131 30.63 -17.11 -12.76
CA SER A 131 29.31 -17.56 -13.18
C SER A 131 28.39 -17.83 -12.00
N GLY A 132 27.15 -17.32 -12.06
CA GLY A 132 26.14 -17.35 -10.99
C GLY A 132 25.58 -18.73 -10.63
N THR A 133 26.12 -19.81 -11.19
CA THR A 133 25.67 -21.19 -10.96
C THR A 133 26.42 -21.93 -9.85
N GLN A 134 27.43 -21.32 -9.22
CA GLN A 134 28.30 -21.98 -8.22
C GLN A 134 28.07 -21.49 -6.77
N LEU A 135 26.89 -20.97 -6.43
CA LEU A 135 26.58 -20.45 -5.09
C LEU A 135 26.49 -21.51 -3.98
N ASN A 136 26.48 -22.80 -4.33
CA ASN A 136 26.35 -23.92 -3.38
C ASN A 136 27.69 -24.58 -2.99
N LYS A 137 28.83 -23.96 -3.30
CA LYS A 137 30.16 -24.53 -3.03
C LYS A 137 31.05 -23.61 -2.18
N VAL A 138 30.46 -22.96 -1.18
CA VAL A 138 31.24 -22.24 -0.18
C VAL A 138 30.97 -22.93 1.15
N ASP A 139 31.88 -23.82 1.54
CA ASP A 139 31.88 -24.41 2.88
C ASP A 139 32.21 -23.31 3.90
N LEU A 140 31.43 -23.28 4.98
CA LEU A 140 31.46 -22.27 6.05
C LEU A 140 32.69 -22.44 6.98
#